data_AF-A0A4Q9W185-F1
#
_entry.id   AF-A0A4Q9W185-F1
#
_cell.length_a   1.000
_cell.length_b   1.000
_cell.length_c   1.000
_cell.angle_alpha   90.00
_cell.angle_beta   90.00
_cell.angle_gamma   90.00
#
_symmetry.space_group_name_H-M   'P 1'
#
loop_
_entity.id
_entity.type
_entity.pdbx_description
1 polymer ?
#
loop_
_entity_poly.entity_id
_entity_poly.type
_entity_poly.pdbx_seq_one_letter_code
_entity_poly.pdbx_strand_id
1 'polypeptide(L)'
;NSQRYTFTHDLGEMDNHSAEWAAMLHALEHARELKVSNALLYTDSKLIEDSMMQGKVKNAKFKVYFENIEILEQSFDLMFVRWIPRKQNKEANQLAQQTLYKLTSQ
;
A
#
# COMPACT_ATOMS: atom_id res chain seq x y z
N ASN A 1 -12.83 -1.04 -20.67
CA ASN A 1 -13.65 -1.12 -19.42
C ASN A 1 -12.74 -0.93 -18.23
N SER A 2 -12.76 0.25 -17.60
CA SER A 2 -11.94 0.53 -16.41
C SER A 2 -12.74 0.15 -15.17
N GLN A 3 -12.62 -1.10 -14.72
CA GLN A 3 -13.26 -1.58 -13.51
C GLN A 3 -12.54 -0.99 -12.29
N ARG A 4 -13.29 -0.33 -11.40
CA ARG A 4 -12.76 0.25 -10.16
C ARG A 4 -13.13 -0.64 -8.99
N TYR A 5 -12.14 -1.01 -8.19
CA TYR A 5 -12.31 -1.70 -6.92
C TYR A 5 -11.88 -0.80 -5.77
N THR A 6 -12.48 -0.96 -4.60
CA THR A 6 -12.16 -0.18 -3.41
C THR A 6 -12.17 -1.11 -2.21
N PHE A 7 -11.05 -1.15 -1.50
CA PHE A 7 -10.84 -2.04 -0.37
C PHE A 7 -10.47 -1.20 0.85
N THR A 8 -10.96 -1.61 2.01
CA THR A 8 -10.66 -1.02 3.32
C THR A 8 -10.27 -2.13 4.27
N HIS A 9 -9.19 -1.94 5.02
CA HIS A 9 -8.73 -2.90 6.02
C HIS A 9 -8.67 -2.19 7.37
N ASP A 10 -9.16 -2.87 8.40
CA ASP A 10 -8.86 -2.50 9.77
C ASP A 10 -7.48 -3.08 10.11
N LEU A 11 -6.54 -2.18 10.41
CA LEU A 11 -5.16 -2.52 10.73
C LEU A 11 -4.92 -2.55 12.24
N GLY A 12 -5.93 -2.24 13.06
CA GLY A 12 -5.77 -2.07 14.50
C GLY A 12 -4.85 -0.91 14.88
N GLU A 13 -4.33 -0.93 16.10
CA GLU A 13 -3.42 0.10 16.59
C GLU A 13 -2.00 -0.09 16.04
N MET A 14 -1.58 0.83 15.16
CA MET A 14 -0.21 0.92 14.66
C MET A 14 0.16 2.36 14.32
N ASP A 15 1.46 2.64 14.22
CA ASP A 15 1.92 3.96 13.76
C ASP A 15 1.68 4.16 12.26
N ASN A 16 1.73 5.42 11.86
CA ASN A 16 1.38 5.84 10.51
C ASN A 16 2.24 5.17 9.43
N HIS A 17 3.54 4.96 9.66
CA HIS A 17 4.41 4.32 8.67
C HIS A 17 4.17 2.82 8.59
N SER A 18 3.96 2.15 9.72
CA SER A 18 3.53 0.75 9.72
C SER A 18 2.20 0.57 8.98
N ALA A 19 1.25 1.49 9.15
CA ALA A 19 -0.02 1.47 8.42
C ALA A 19 0.17 1.64 6.90
N GLU A 20 1.05 2.55 6.47
CA GLU A 20 1.37 2.73 5.05
C GLU A 20 1.96 1.46 4.42
N TRP A 21 2.90 0.80 5.12
CA TRP A 21 3.51 -0.46 4.66
C TRP A 21 2.50 -1.60 4.59
N ALA A 22 1.66 -1.75 5.62
CA ALA A 22 0.60 -2.75 5.65
C ALA A 22 -0.45 -2.51 4.54
N ALA A 23 -0.85 -1.26 4.33
CA ALA A 23 -1.78 -0.89 3.27
C ALA A 23 -1.24 -1.22 1.87
N MET A 24 0.06 -0.99 1.63
CA MET A 24 0.71 -1.40 0.39
C MET A 24 0.69 -2.91 0.19
N LEU A 25 1.02 -3.68 1.25
CA LEU A 25 1.01 -5.13 1.20
C LEU A 25 -0.37 -5.66 0.78
N HIS A 26 -1.42 -5.21 1.46
CA HIS A 26 -2.79 -5.61 1.12
C HIS A 26 -3.21 -5.19 -0.29
N ALA A 27 -2.81 -4.00 -0.75
CA ALA A 27 -3.11 -3.57 -2.12
C ALA A 27 -2.53 -4.53 -3.17
N LEU A 28 -1.31 -5.05 -2.94
CA LEU A 28 -0.68 -6.03 -3.82
C LEU A 28 -1.33 -7.42 -3.70
N GLU A 29 -1.75 -7.85 -2.51
CA GLU A 29 -2.51 -9.08 -2.32
C GLU A 29 -3.81 -9.06 -3.15
N HIS A 30 -4.58 -7.98 -3.05
CA HIS A 30 -5.81 -7.79 -3.85
C HIS A 30 -5.52 -7.75 -5.35
N ALA A 31 -4.45 -7.06 -5.77
CA ALA A 31 -4.06 -7.01 -7.18
C ALA A 31 -3.71 -8.42 -7.71
N ARG A 32 -3.02 -9.23 -6.91
CA ARG A 32 -2.71 -10.64 -7.24
C ARG A 32 -3.97 -11.49 -7.32
N GLU A 33 -4.90 -11.35 -6.38
CA GLU A 33 -6.19 -12.07 -6.40
C GLU A 33 -7.05 -11.71 -7.62
N LEU A 34 -6.99 -10.45 -8.04
CA LEU A 34 -7.61 -9.95 -9.27
C LEU A 34 -6.84 -10.37 -10.55
N LYS A 35 -5.76 -11.13 -10.42
CA LYS A 35 -4.89 -11.60 -11.52
C LYS A 35 -4.34 -10.47 -12.38
N VAL A 36 -3.99 -9.35 -11.74
CA VAL A 36 -3.32 -8.23 -12.41
C VAL A 36 -1.90 -8.65 -12.79
N SER A 37 -1.56 -8.58 -14.07
CA SER A 37 -0.21 -8.92 -14.56
C SER A 37 0.79 -7.77 -14.35
N ASN A 38 0.36 -6.52 -14.56
CA ASN A 38 1.21 -5.33 -14.43
C ASN A 38 0.61 -4.37 -13.39
N ALA A 39 1.39 -4.02 -12.38
CA ALA A 39 0.96 -3.16 -11.27
C ALA A 39 1.71 -1.81 -11.29
N LEU A 40 0.94 -0.71 -11.27
CA LEU A 40 1.45 0.63 -11.00
C LEU A 40 0.84 1.13 -9.69
N LEU A 41 1.64 1.11 -8.63
CA LEU A 41 1.22 1.49 -7.30
C LEU A 41 1.55 2.97 -7.04
N TYR A 42 0.58 3.68 -6.48
CA TYR A 42 0.75 5.05 -6.00
C TYR A 42 0.69 5.09 -4.48
N THR A 43 1.66 5.76 -3.87
CA THR A 43 1.74 5.96 -2.42
C THR A 43 2.01 7.44 -2.12
N ASP A 44 1.57 7.94 -0.98
CA ASP A 44 2.00 9.25 -0.46
C ASP A 44 3.16 9.16 0.53
N SER A 45 3.74 7.96 0.70
CA SER A 45 4.93 7.70 1.48
C SER A 45 6.19 7.64 0.61
N LYS A 46 7.02 8.68 0.66
CA LYS A 46 8.33 8.70 -0.03
C LYS A 46 9.25 7.59 0.46
N LEU A 47 9.15 7.25 1.75
CA LEU A 47 9.95 6.20 2.37
C LEU A 47 9.72 4.85 1.68
N ILE A 48 8.48 4.54 1.32
CA ILE A 48 8.12 3.32 0.61
C ILE A 48 8.74 3.33 -0.79
N GLU A 49 8.52 4.40 -1.58
CA GLU A 49 9.10 4.52 -2.92
C GLU A 49 10.64 4.37 -2.87
N ASP A 50 11.31 5.12 -1.99
CA ASP A 50 12.77 5.07 -1.82
C ASP A 50 13.26 3.67 -1.45
N SER A 51 12.54 2.96 -0.57
CA SER A 51 12.92 1.61 -0.14
C SER A 51 12.77 0.59 -1.26
N MET A 52 11.68 0.68 -2.03
CA MET A 52 11.44 -0.18 -3.20
C MET A 52 12.45 0.09 -4.31
N MET A 53 12.77 1.35 -4.59
CA MET A 53 13.81 1.72 -5.57
C MET A 53 15.21 1.25 -5.16
N GLN A 54 15.52 1.28 -3.86
CA GLN A 54 16.82 0.84 -3.36
C GLN A 54 16.92 -0.68 -3.15
N GLY A 55 15.81 -1.42 -3.24
CA GLY A 55 15.77 -2.85 -2.96
C GLY A 55 16.14 -3.18 -1.51
N LYS A 56 15.91 -2.26 -0.57
CA LYS A 56 16.23 -2.47 0.85
C LYS A 56 15.47 -1.52 1.75
N VAL A 57 15.24 -1.96 2.98
CA VAL A 57 14.69 -1.10 4.04
C VAL A 57 15.67 -1.00 5.21
N LYS A 58 15.88 0.23 5.70
CA LYS A 58 16.83 0.50 6.79
C LYS A 58 16.28 0.13 8.17
N ASN A 59 14.97 0.29 8.35
CA ASN A 59 14.32 0.03 9.63
C ASN A 59 13.91 -1.45 9.72
N ALA A 60 14.43 -2.16 10.72
CA ALA A 60 14.12 -3.56 10.97
C ALA A 60 12.62 -3.81 11.14
N LYS A 61 11.86 -2.84 11.68
CA LYS A 61 10.39 -2.93 11.81
C LYS A 61 9.69 -3.13 10.47
N PHE A 62 10.22 -2.51 9.41
CA PHE A 62 9.61 -2.56 8.08
C PHE A 62 10.15 -3.70 7.22
N LYS A 63 11.20 -4.39 7.68
CA LYS A 63 11.82 -5.51 6.96
C LYS A 63 10.83 -6.62 6.63
N VAL A 64 9.96 -6.96 7.58
CA VAL A 64 8.94 -7.98 7.38
C VAL A 64 7.95 -7.60 6.27
N TYR A 65 7.52 -6.34 6.21
CA TYR A 65 6.61 -5.88 5.14
C TYR A 65 7.31 -5.89 3.78
N PHE A 66 8.55 -5.40 3.75
CA PHE A 66 9.37 -5.36 2.55
C PHE A 66 9.60 -6.75 1.96
N GLU A 67 10.01 -7.73 2.78
CA GLU A 67 10.23 -9.12 2.34
C GLU A 67 8.95 -9.76 1.79
N ASN A 68 7.79 -9.51 2.41
CA ASN A 68 6.50 -10.01 1.88
C ASN A 68 6.12 -9.34 0.55
N ILE A 69 6.40 -8.04 0.40
CA ILE A 69 6.19 -7.32 -0.86
C ILE A 69 7.10 -7.86 -1.97
N GLU A 70 8.36 -8.14 -1.70
CA GLU A 70 9.29 -8.75 -2.67
C GLU A 70 8.82 -10.14 -3.12
N ILE A 71 8.22 -10.93 -2.23
CA ILE A 71 7.61 -12.21 -2.59
C ILE A 71 6.39 -11.99 -3.49
N LEU A 72 5.53 -11.02 -3.17
CA LEU A 72 4.36 -10.70 -4.00
C LEU A 72 4.73 -10.12 -5.36
N GLU A 73 5.82 -9.35 -5.44
CA GLU A 73 6.33 -8.77 -6.69
C GLU A 73 6.55 -9.83 -7.77
N GLN A 74 6.98 -11.03 -7.39
CA GLN A 74 7.18 -12.17 -8.31
C GLN A 74 5.88 -12.67 -8.97
N SER A 75 4.71 -12.25 -8.47
CA SER A 75 3.41 -12.56 -9.07
C SER A 75 3.01 -11.60 -10.20
N PHE A 76 3.82 -10.56 -10.45
CA PHE A 76 3.59 -9.55 -11.47
C PHE A 76 4.69 -9.61 -12.53
N ASP A 77 4.31 -9.42 -13.79
CA ASP A 77 5.28 -9.28 -14.90
C ASP A 77 6.05 -7.96 -14.77
N LEU A 78 5.37 -6.92 -14.26
CA LEU A 78 5.94 -5.60 -14.04
C LEU A 78 5.27 -4.91 -12.85
N MET A 79 6.07 -4.46 -11.89
CA MET A 79 5.59 -3.68 -10.76
C MET A 79 6.38 -2.39 -10.64
N PHE A 80 5.67 -1.26 -10.53
CA PHE A 80 6.28 0.03 -10.22
C PHE A 80 5.59 0.66 -9.03
N VAL A 81 6.39 1.24 -8.15
CA VAL A 81 5.92 2.04 -7.03
C VAL A 81 6.31 3.48 -7.27
N ARG A 82 5.33 4.39 -7.20
CA ARG A 82 5.54 5.82 -7.40
C ARG A 82 4.94 6.62 -6.27
N TRP A 83 5.73 7.54 -5.75
CA TRP A 83 5.25 8.52 -4.80
C TRP A 83 4.45 9.61 -5.53
N ILE A 84 3.33 9.99 -4.92
CA ILE A 84 2.56 11.18 -5.30
C ILE A 84 2.34 12.07 -4.08
N PRO A 85 2.32 13.40 -4.23
CA PRO A 85 1.98 14.30 -3.13
C PRO A 85 0.61 13.93 -2.54
N ARG A 86 0.48 14.00 -1.21
CA ARG A 86 -0.78 13.70 -0.50
C ARG A 86 -2.02 14.43 -1.06
N LYS A 87 -1.82 15.65 -1.59
CA LYS A 87 -2.87 16.44 -2.26
C LYS A 87 -3.41 15.80 -3.56
N GLN A 88 -2.66 14.88 -4.16
CA GLN A 88 -3.05 14.09 -5.33
C GLN A 88 -3.61 12.72 -4.90
N ASN A 89 -3.22 12.21 -3.71
CA ASN A 89 -3.76 10.98 -3.12
C ASN A 89 -5.06 11.18 -2.32
N LYS A 90 -5.96 12.05 -2.78
CA LYS A 90 -7.14 12.48 -2.00
C LYS A 90 -8.13 11.35 -1.75
N GLU A 91 -8.39 10.52 -2.76
CA GLU A 91 -9.42 9.48 -2.66
C GLU A 91 -9.07 8.42 -1.61
N ALA A 92 -7.83 7.91 -1.64
CA ALA A 92 -7.36 6.94 -0.65
C ALA A 92 -7.36 7.54 0.76
N ASN A 93 -6.92 8.79 0.91
CA ASN A 93 -6.96 9.51 2.18
C ASN A 93 -8.40 9.69 2.71
N GLN A 94 -9.34 10.05 1.85
CA GLN A 94 -10.75 10.21 2.22
C GLN A 94 -11.35 8.88 2.69
N LEU A 95 -11.06 7.78 1.98
CA LEU A 95 -11.54 6.45 2.34
C LEU A 95 -11.00 5.99 3.70
N ALA A 96 -9.71 6.20 3.94
CA ALA A 96 -9.08 5.87 5.23
C ALA A 96 -9.71 6.67 6.38
N GLN A 97 -9.92 7.98 6.19
CA GLN A 97 -10.55 8.84 7.19
C GLN A 97 -12.00 8.44 7.48
N GLN A 98 -12.78 8.13 6.44
CA GLN A 98 -14.16 7.69 6.59
C GLN A 98 -14.25 6.36 7.35
N THR A 99 -13.33 5.43 7.09
CA THR A 99 -13.29 4.14 7.77
C THR A 99 -12.88 4.31 9.24
N LEU A 100 -11.84 5.11 9.50
CA LEU A 100 -11.40 5.42 10.86
C LEU A 100 -12.52 6.08 11.68
N TYR A 101 -13.23 7.05 11.11
CA TYR A 101 -14.37 7.69 11.78
C TYR A 101 -15.46 6.68 12.14
N LYS A 102 -15.77 5.72 11.26
CA LYS A 102 -16.76 4.66 11.54
C LYS A 102 -16.32 3.71 12.66
N LEU A 103 -15.02 3.45 12.79
CA LEU A 103 -14.46 2.57 13.81
C LEU A 103 -14.40 3.24 15.19
N THR A 104 -14.11 4.54 15.25
CA THR A 104 -13.99 5.29 16.52
C THR A 104 -15.30 5.90 17.02
N SER A 105 -16.35 5.94 16.19
CA SER A 105 -17.68 6.45 16.56
C SER A 105 -18.66 5.38 17.05
N GLN A 106 -18.16 4.18 17.38
CA GLN A 106 -18.89 3.10 18.04
C GLN A 106 -18.50 3.03 19.51
#